data_AF-A0A1R1X8B0-F1
#
_entry.id   AF-A0A1R1X8B0-F1
#
_cell.length_a   1.000
_cell.length_b   1.000
_cell.length_c   1.000
_cell.angle_alpha   90.00
_cell.angle_beta   90.00
_cell.angle_gamma   90.00
#
_symmetry.space_group_name_H-M   'P 1'
#
loop_
_entity.id
_entity.type
_entity.pdbx_description
1 polymer ?
#
loop_
_entity_poly.entity_id
_entity_poly.type
_entity_poly.pdbx_seq_one_letter_code
_entity_poly.pdbx_strand_id
1 'polypeptide(L)'
;WGFGVFWLVMAIASTIYGLKRGKVAFNIGWWGLTFPTGVFISATNTFAKEFSNNGFKVFGAVLTISLFVLWVFVMGKTIQGVYSKKMLVAPCLAKLQTIQPPATQPVQEAE
;
A
#
# COMPACT_ATOMS: atom_id res chain seq x y z
N TRP A 1 -8.02 -21.55 -2.19
CA TRP A 1 -8.11 -20.80 -3.46
C TRP A 1 -9.49 -20.18 -3.68
N GLY A 2 -10.58 -20.95 -3.76
CA GLY A 2 -11.93 -20.42 -4.02
C GLY A 2 -12.42 -19.33 -3.05
N PHE A 3 -12.18 -19.49 -1.75
CA PHE A 3 -12.47 -18.42 -0.76
C PHE A 3 -11.64 -17.14 -0.99
N GLY A 4 -10.41 -17.28 -1.51
CA GLY A 4 -9.58 -16.14 -1.91
C GLY A 4 -10.17 -15.35 -3.09
N VAL A 5 -10.84 -16.03 -4.04
CA VAL A 5 -11.56 -15.36 -5.13
C VAL A 5 -12.68 -14.48 -4.57
N PHE A 6 -13.47 -15.01 -3.63
CA PHE A 6 -14.53 -14.25 -2.97
C PHE A 6 -13.99 -12.96 -2.33
N TRP A 7 -12.90 -13.09 -1.55
CA TRP A 7 -12.27 -11.91 -0.93
C TRP A 7 -11.64 -10.95 -1.93
N LEU A 8 -11.07 -11.45 -3.03
CA LEU A 8 -10.54 -10.62 -4.11
C LEU A 8 -11.65 -9.77 -4.75
N VAL A 9 -12.79 -10.40 -5.05
CA VAL A 9 -13.96 -9.70 -5.61
C VAL A 9 -14.48 -8.65 -4.63
N MET A 10 -14.61 -8.99 -3.34
CA MET A 10 -15.02 -8.04 -2.30
C MET A 10 -14.04 -6.88 -2.15
N ALA A 11 -12.72 -7.15 -2.20
CA ALA A 11 -11.69 -6.12 -2.13
C ALA A 11 -11.77 -5.17 -3.34
N ILE A 12 -11.92 -5.69 -4.55
CA ILE A 12 -12.09 -4.89 -5.77
C ILE A 12 -13.38 -4.07 -5.69
N ALA A 13 -14.50 -4.68 -5.31
CA ALA A 13 -15.80 -4.01 -5.21
C ALA A 13 -15.77 -2.88 -4.17
N SER A 14 -15.22 -3.14 -2.98
CA SER A 14 -15.05 -2.14 -1.92
C SER A 14 -14.17 -0.97 -2.37
N THR A 15 -13.06 -1.29 -3.07
CA THR A 15 -12.13 -0.27 -3.60
C THR A 15 -12.81 0.62 -4.65
N ILE A 16 -13.50 0.02 -5.63
CA ILE A 16 -14.24 0.76 -6.67
C ILE A 16 -15.36 1.60 -6.03
N TYR A 17 -16.09 1.03 -5.07
CA TYR A 17 -17.15 1.74 -4.36
C TYR A 17 -16.62 2.97 -3.60
N GLY A 18 -15.51 2.80 -2.87
CA GLY A 18 -14.85 3.89 -2.14
C GLY A 18 -14.32 4.99 -3.05
N LEU A 19 -13.72 4.61 -4.19
CA LEU A 19 -13.26 5.54 -5.23
C LEU A 19 -14.43 6.34 -5.83
N LYS A 20 -15.53 5.67 -6.20
CA LYS A 20 -16.73 6.33 -6.78
C LYS A 20 -17.40 7.31 -5.81
N ARG A 21 -17.33 7.05 -4.50
CA ARG A 21 -17.89 7.94 -3.46
C ARG A 21 -16.99 9.13 -3.13
N GLY A 22 -15.79 9.23 -3.71
CA GLY A 22 -14.82 10.29 -3.42
C GLY A 22 -14.29 10.31 -1.98
N LYS A 23 -14.56 9.26 -1.19
CA LYS A 23 -14.19 9.17 0.23
C LYS A 23 -12.80 8.59 0.47
N VAL A 24 -12.17 8.01 -0.55
CA VAL A 24 -10.86 7.37 -0.44
C VAL A 24 -9.79 8.31 -0.97
N ALA A 25 -9.17 9.07 -0.07
CA ALA A 25 -7.94 9.79 -0.38
C ALA A 25 -6.79 8.79 -0.57
N PHE A 26 -5.92 9.06 -1.54
CA PHE A 26 -4.72 8.25 -1.74
C PHE A 26 -3.81 8.38 -0.51
N ASN A 27 -3.44 7.25 0.09
CA ASN A 27 -2.63 7.16 1.29
C ASN A 27 -1.70 5.93 1.20
N ILE A 28 -0.78 5.78 2.15
CA ILE A 28 0.18 4.67 2.15
C ILE A 28 -0.49 3.28 2.26
N GLY A 29 -1.71 3.21 2.80
CA GLY A 29 -2.49 1.97 2.94
C GLY A 29 -2.85 1.31 1.62
N TRP A 30 -2.77 2.02 0.49
CA TRP A 30 -2.92 1.42 -0.85
C TRP A 30 -1.87 0.35 -1.15
N TRP A 31 -0.68 0.44 -0.53
CA TRP A 31 0.33 -0.61 -0.62
C TRP A 31 -0.10 -1.92 0.05
N GLY A 32 -1.04 -1.89 0.99
CA GLY A 32 -1.57 -3.08 1.66
C GLY A 32 -2.28 -4.06 0.71
N LEU A 33 -2.63 -3.63 -0.51
CA LEU A 33 -3.27 -4.47 -1.52
C LEU A 33 -2.28 -5.39 -2.24
N THR A 34 -1.00 -5.04 -2.34
CA THR A 34 -0.05 -5.80 -3.16
C THR A 34 0.29 -7.16 -2.54
N PHE A 35 0.38 -7.24 -1.21
CA PHE A 35 0.73 -8.49 -0.51
C PHE A 35 -0.37 -9.56 -0.63
N PRO A 36 -1.64 -9.33 -0.25
CA PRO A 36 -2.70 -10.32 -0.39
C PRO A 36 -2.92 -10.75 -1.85
N THR A 37 -2.84 -9.80 -2.79
CA THR A 37 -2.95 -10.11 -4.22
C THR A 37 -1.78 -10.96 -4.70
N GLY A 38 -0.54 -10.67 -4.26
CA GLY A 38 0.63 -11.47 -4.57
C GLY A 38 0.52 -12.92 -4.06
N VAL A 39 0.09 -13.11 -2.81
CA VAL A 39 -0.15 -14.45 -2.25
C VAL A 39 -1.23 -15.19 -3.04
N PHE A 40 -2.31 -14.51 -3.44
CA PHE A 40 -3.37 -15.10 -4.26
C PHE A 40 -2.89 -15.50 -5.66
N ILE A 41 -2.03 -14.70 -6.30
CA ILE A 41 -1.39 -15.01 -7.58
C ILE A 41 -0.50 -16.25 -7.44
N SER A 42 0.34 -16.30 -6.40
CA SER A 42 1.19 -17.47 -6.14
C SER A 42 0.35 -18.74 -5.94
N ALA A 43 -0.74 -18.66 -5.17
CA ALA A 43 -1.68 -19.77 -5.01
C ALA A 43 -2.32 -20.19 -6.34
N THR A 44 -2.66 -19.24 -7.20
CA THR A 44 -3.24 -19.49 -8.53
C THR A 44 -2.23 -20.16 -9.47
N ASN A 45 -0.97 -19.74 -9.45
CA ASN A 45 0.10 -20.34 -10.25
C ASN A 45 0.43 -21.76 -9.78
N THR A 46 0.43 -22.02 -8.46
CA THR A 46 0.57 -23.38 -7.93
C THR A 46 -0.61 -24.25 -8.36
N PHE A 47 -1.83 -23.74 -8.27
CA PHE A 47 -3.03 -24.46 -8.71
C PHE A 47 -2.97 -24.80 -10.22
N ALA A 48 -2.47 -23.87 -11.05
CA ALA A 48 -2.29 -24.10 -12.49
C ALA A 48 -1.28 -25.23 -12.80
N LYS A 49 -0.25 -25.39 -11.97
CA LYS A 49 0.75 -26.47 -12.10
C LYS A 49 0.14 -27.82 -11.73
N GLU A 50 -0.55 -27.90 -10.59
CA GLU A 50 -1.19 -29.13 -10.11
C GLU A 50 -2.26 -29.64 -11.10
N PHE A 51 -3.10 -28.74 -11.62
CA PHE A 51 -4.17 -29.12 -12.55
C PHE A 51 -3.70 -29.32 -14.00
N SER A 52 -2.42 -29.06 -14.30
CA SER A 52 -1.83 -29.10 -15.66
C SER A 52 -2.65 -28.35 -16.73
N ASN A 53 -3.44 -27.35 -16.31
CA ASN A 53 -4.44 -26.70 -17.15
C ASN A 53 -3.95 -25.33 -17.60
N ASN A 54 -3.85 -25.13 -18.91
CA ASN A 54 -3.35 -23.89 -19.52
C ASN A 54 -4.27 -22.68 -19.24
N GLY A 55 -5.57 -22.88 -18.99
CA GLY A 55 -6.49 -21.79 -18.66
C GLY A 55 -6.12 -21.08 -17.35
N PHE A 56 -5.72 -21.84 -16.32
CA PHE A 56 -5.28 -21.28 -15.04
C PHE A 56 -3.92 -20.59 -15.14
N LYS A 57 -3.05 -21.01 -16.07
CA LYS A 57 -1.79 -20.29 -16.35
C LYS A 57 -2.06 -18.91 -16.93
N VAL A 58 -2.98 -18.80 -17.89
CA VAL A 58 -3.39 -17.51 -18.47
C VAL A 58 -4.04 -16.64 -17.39
N PHE A 59 -4.91 -17.21 -16.56
CA PHE A 59 -5.54 -16.48 -15.46
C PHE A 59 -4.51 -15.93 -14.46
N GLY A 60 -3.53 -16.76 -14.04
CA GLY A 60 -2.42 -16.33 -13.20
C GLY A 60 -1.62 -15.19 -13.83
N ALA A 61 -1.29 -15.28 -15.12
CA ALA A 61 -0.58 -14.24 -15.85
C ALA A 61 -1.35 -12.91 -15.92
N VAL A 62 -2.65 -12.96 -16.19
CA VAL A 62 -3.52 -11.77 -16.20
C VAL A 62 -3.54 -11.09 -14.83
N LEU A 63 -3.63 -11.86 -13.74
CA LEU A 63 -3.56 -11.32 -12.39
C LEU A 63 -2.20 -10.70 -12.09
N THR A 64 -1.10 -11.31 -12.54
CA THR A 64 0.26 -10.74 -12.41
C THR A 64 0.40 -9.41 -13.14
N ILE A 65 -0.08 -9.32 -14.38
CA ILE A 65 -0.05 -8.05 -15.15
C ILE A 65 -0.91 -7.00 -14.45
N SER A 66 -2.10 -7.37 -13.98
CA SER A 66 -2.99 -6.46 -13.26
C SER A 66 -2.34 -5.93 -11.97
N LEU A 67 -1.66 -6.79 -11.21
CA LEU A 67 -0.91 -6.39 -10.03
C LEU A 67 0.24 -5.44 -10.39
N PHE A 68 0.97 -5.71 -11.49
CA PHE A 68 2.05 -4.84 -11.95
C PHE A 68 1.55 -3.44 -12.32
N VAL A 69 0.45 -3.34 -13.06
CA VAL A 69 -0.18 -2.05 -13.41
C VAL A 69 -0.62 -1.29 -12.16
N LEU A 70 -1.27 -1.99 -11.21
CA LEU A 70 -1.66 -1.40 -9.92
C LEU A 70 -0.44 -0.93 -9.14
N TRP A 71 0.65 -1.70 -9.13
CA TRP A 71 1.89 -1.35 -8.46
C TRP A 71 2.50 -0.07 -9.04
N VAL A 72 2.61 0.05 -10.37
CA VAL A 72 3.11 1.27 -11.04
C VAL A 72 2.22 2.48 -10.71
N PHE A 73 0.89 2.30 -10.73
CA PHE A 73 -0.05 3.37 -10.40
C PHE A 73 0.12 3.87 -8.96
N VAL A 74 0.17 2.95 -7.99
CA VAL A 74 0.37 3.27 -6.57
C VAL A 74 1.72 3.95 -6.38
N MET A 75 2.77 3.41 -6.99
CA MET A 75 4.12 3.97 -6.93
C MET A 75 4.15 5.42 -7.46
N GLY A 76 3.57 5.68 -8.63
CA GLY A 76 3.49 7.04 -9.20
C GLY A 76 2.72 8.02 -8.30
N LYS A 77 1.59 7.59 -7.73
CA LYS A 77 0.83 8.40 -6.76
C LYS A 77 1.60 8.61 -5.45
N THR A 78 2.36 7.62 -4.98
CA THR A 78 3.24 7.75 -3.81
C THR A 78 4.33 8.79 -4.09
N ILE A 79 5.01 8.72 -5.24
CA ILE A 79 6.01 9.70 -5.65
C ILE A 79 5.40 11.11 -5.66
N GLN A 80 4.24 11.28 -6.31
CA GLN A 80 3.54 12.57 -6.35
C GLN A 80 3.18 13.08 -4.93
N GLY A 81 2.74 12.18 -4.04
CA GLY A 81 2.40 12.50 -2.65
C GLY A 81 3.60 12.89 -1.79
N VAL A 82 4.75 12.23 -2.01
CA VAL A 82 6.03 12.54 -1.36
C VAL A 82 6.54 13.90 -1.83
N TYR A 83 6.54 14.16 -3.15
CA TYR A 83 6.93 15.47 -3.69
C TYR A 83 6.04 16.62 -3.21
N SER A 84 4.75 16.35 -2.92
CA SER A 84 3.81 17.34 -2.41
C SER A 84 3.96 17.64 -0.90
N LYS A 85 4.89 17.00 -0.17
CA LYS A 85 5.18 17.17 1.28
C LYS A 85 3.99 17.00 2.25
N LYS A 86 2.80 16.62 1.77
CA LYS A 86 1.57 16.51 2.60
C LYS A 86 1.36 15.14 3.26
N MET A 87 2.07 14.08 2.85
CA MET A 87 1.89 12.73 3.41
C MET A 87 2.82 12.40 4.59
N LEU A 88 3.90 13.16 4.76
CA LEU A 88 4.81 13.07 5.90
C LEU A 88 4.56 14.19 6.92
N VAL A 89 3.32 14.69 6.98
CA VAL A 89 2.90 15.48 8.14
C VAL A 89 2.76 14.49 9.28
N ALA A 90 3.84 14.31 10.03
CA ALA A 90 3.85 13.62 11.29
C ALA A 90 3.40 14.62 12.36
N PRO A 91 2.11 14.65 12.77
CA PRO A 91 1.64 15.57 13.81
C PRO A 91 2.40 15.38 15.15
N CYS A 92 3.04 14.22 15.35
CA CYS A 92 3.94 13.97 16.47
C CYS A 92 5.25 14.79 16.41
N LEU A 93 5.82 15.04 15.23
CA LEU A 93 7.02 15.89 15.07
C LEU A 93 6.71 17.38 15.27
N ALA A 94 5.52 17.83 14.86
CA ALA A 94 5.06 19.20 15.13
C ALA A 94 4.97 19.49 16.64
N LYS A 95 4.58 18.48 17.44
CA LYS A 95 4.57 18.58 18.92
C LYS A 95 5.97 18.58 19.55
N LEU A 96 6.97 17.99 18.90
CA LEU A 96 8.34 17.97 19.42
C LEU A 96 9.08 19.30 19.18
N GLN A 97 8.78 20.03 18.09
CA GLN A 97 9.35 21.37 17.87
C GLN A 97 8.89 22.39 18.93
N THR A 98 7.69 22.22 19.50
CA THR A 98 7.24 23.05 20.63
C THR A 98 7.90 22.67 21.96
N ILE A 99 8.52 21.48 22.04
CA ILE A 99 9.35 21.05 23.18
C ILE A 99 10.80 21.19 22.74
N GLN A 100 11.20 22.40 22.34
CA GLN A 100 12.62 22.73 22.25
C GLN A 100 13.20 22.61 23.68
N PRO A 101 14.15 21.70 23.96
CA PRO A 101 14.81 21.68 25.25
C PRO A 101 15.50 23.05 25.44
N PRO A 102 15.46 23.62 26.67
CA PRO A 102 16.03 24.94 26.94
C PRO A 102 17.48 24.95 26.45
N ALA A 103 17.86 26.03 25.75
CA ALA A 103 19.20 26.23 25.22
C ALA A 103 20.22 25.82 26.28
N THR A 104 21.18 24.96 25.93
CA THR A 104 22.28 24.55 26.80
C THR A 104 22.95 25.82 27.32
N GLN A 105 22.58 26.23 28.54
CA GLN A 105 23.26 27.29 29.25
C GLN A 105 24.68 26.75 29.51
N PRO A 106 25.74 27.47 29.13
CA PRO A 106 27.09 27.04 29.47
C PRO A 106 27.17 26.89 30.99
N VAL A 107 27.61 25.72 31.43
CA VAL A 107 27.79 25.40 32.85
C VAL A 107 28.76 26.43 33.41
N GLN A 108 28.27 27.32 34.27
CA GLN A 108 29.14 28.21 35.04
C GLN A 108 29.89 27.34 36.03
N GLU A 109 31.18 27.10 35.76
CA GLU A 109 32.13 26.52 36.71
C GLU A 109 32.18 27.42 37.95
N ALA A 110 31.80 26.84 39.09
CA ALA A 110 31.85 27.50 40.39
C ALA A 110 33.31 27.47 40.90
N GLU A 111 33.92 28.66 41.03
CA GLU A 111 35.02 28.92 41.96
C GLU A 111 34.47 29.20 43.37
#